data_AF-A0A1I2HWL2-F1
#
_entry.id   AF-A0A1I2HWL2-F1
#
_cell.length_a   1.000
_cell.length_b   1.000
_cell.length_c   1.000
_cell.angle_alpha   90.00
_cell.angle_beta   90.00
_cell.angle_gamma   90.00
#
_symmetry.space_group_name_H-M   'P 1'
#
loop_
_entity.id
_entity.type
_entity.pdbx_description
1 polymer ?
#
loop_
_entity_poly.entity_id
_entity_poly.type
_entity_poly.pdbx_seq_one_letter_code
_entity_poly.pdbx_strand_id
1 'polypeptide(L)'
;MMSPMTSIEDLIGYAREQGAAGYDIDEVRLCACAGCGGRVFGLRGDLARRAARRDCRGCAGTHVIAAGAGHFPDDEVTLLGCDCGSDDFNLAVGFALGERRDTVRALAVTSRCVECGRLGFWDDWLVPDAGTALLDLA
;
A
#
# COMPACT_ATOMS: atom_id res chain seq x y z
N MET A 1 -13.19 20.08 21.09
CA MET A 1 -11.99 19.24 21.25
C MET A 1 -12.20 18.01 20.38
N MET A 2 -11.65 17.99 19.16
CA MET A 2 -11.68 16.80 18.31
C MET A 2 -10.63 15.83 18.84
N SER A 3 -11.05 14.69 19.38
CA SER A 3 -10.14 13.57 19.64
C SER A 3 -9.39 13.23 18.36
N PRO A 4 -8.07 12.92 18.39
CA PRO A 4 -7.40 12.45 17.20
C PRO A 4 -8.07 11.15 16.77
N MET A 5 -8.66 11.15 15.57
CA MET A 5 -9.25 9.97 14.95
C MET A 5 -8.11 9.00 14.58
N THR A 6 -7.60 8.26 15.57
CA THR A 6 -6.57 7.21 15.39
C THR A 6 -7.21 5.97 14.80
N SER A 7 -7.68 6.06 13.56
CA SER A 7 -8.33 4.96 12.84
C SER A 7 -7.65 4.78 11.49
N ILE A 8 -7.82 3.60 10.88
CA ILE A 8 -7.31 3.26 9.53
C ILE A 8 -7.59 4.33 8.46
N GLU A 9 -8.60 5.18 8.67
CA GLU A 9 -8.97 6.28 7.78
C GLU A 9 -7.91 7.39 7.71
N ASP A 10 -7.05 7.52 8.72
CA ASP A 10 -5.95 8.49 8.72
C ASP A 10 -4.95 8.27 7.56
N LEU A 11 -4.84 7.02 7.08
CA LEU A 11 -4.06 6.67 5.90
C LEU A 11 -4.53 7.38 4.64
N ILE A 12 -5.81 7.78 4.57
CA ILE A 12 -6.34 8.52 3.40
C ILE A 12 -5.71 9.92 3.34
N GLY A 13 -5.69 10.62 4.48
CA GLY A 13 -5.05 11.94 4.58
C GLY A 13 -3.55 11.81 4.36
N TYR A 14 -2.93 10.88 5.08
CA TYR A 14 -1.49 10.66 5.02
C TYR A 14 -0.99 10.31 3.61
N ALA A 15 -1.64 9.38 2.91
CA ALA A 15 -1.25 9.03 1.54
C ALA A 15 -1.34 10.23 0.58
N ARG A 16 -2.37 11.07 0.73
CA ARG A 16 -2.50 12.30 -0.07
C ARG A 16 -1.43 13.34 0.25
N GLU A 17 -1.05 13.47 1.52
CA GLU A 17 0.04 14.37 1.93
C GLU A 17 1.40 13.95 1.37
N GLN A 18 1.65 12.65 1.22
CA GLN A 18 2.91 12.16 0.64
C GLN A 18 2.99 12.34 -0.88
N GLY A 19 1.88 12.16 -1.60
CA GLY A 19 1.90 12.09 -3.06
C GLY A 19 2.47 10.76 -3.58
N ALA A 20 2.68 10.67 -4.89
CA ALA A 20 3.38 9.56 -5.53
C ALA A 20 4.20 10.03 -6.74
N ALA A 21 5.50 9.79 -6.71
CA ALA A 21 6.50 10.16 -7.70
C ALA A 21 6.41 11.63 -8.13
N GLY A 22 6.13 12.53 -7.18
CA GLY A 22 5.93 13.97 -7.43
C GLY A 22 4.54 14.37 -7.94
N TYR A 23 3.58 13.44 -7.98
CA TYR A 23 2.19 13.71 -8.34
C TYR A 23 1.27 13.68 -7.13
N ASP A 24 0.20 14.46 -7.18
CA ASP A 24 -0.91 14.36 -6.23
C ASP A 24 -1.62 13.00 -6.39
N ILE A 25 -2.10 12.47 -5.25
CA ILE A 25 -2.92 11.26 -5.22
C ILE A 25 -4.37 11.59 -5.56
N ASP A 26 -4.89 10.97 -6.61
CA ASP A 26 -6.30 11.06 -7.01
C ASP A 26 -7.18 10.12 -6.18
N GLU A 27 -6.70 8.90 -5.95
CA GLU A 27 -7.46 7.80 -5.35
C GLU A 27 -6.66 7.14 -4.23
N VAL A 28 -7.30 6.90 -3.08
CA VAL A 28 -6.70 6.06 -2.02
C VAL A 28 -7.55 4.81 -1.87
N ARG A 29 -6.90 3.66 -1.77
CA ARG A 29 -7.56 2.38 -1.48
C ARG A 29 -7.03 1.82 -0.18
N LEU A 30 -7.93 1.63 0.78
CA LEU A 30 -7.64 0.89 2.01
C LEU A 30 -7.64 -0.60 1.70
N CYS A 31 -6.58 -1.28 2.10
CA CYS A 31 -6.42 -2.71 1.88
C CYS A 31 -7.43 -3.52 2.71
N ALA A 32 -8.13 -4.44 2.04
CA ALA A 32 -8.94 -5.49 2.65
C ALA A 32 -8.67 -6.80 1.90
N CYS A 33 -8.70 -7.95 2.58
CA CYS A 33 -8.48 -9.24 1.94
C CYS A 33 -9.77 -9.70 1.25
N ALA A 34 -9.72 -10.00 -0.05
CA ALA A 34 -10.86 -10.56 -0.78
C ALA A 34 -11.41 -11.86 -0.16
N GLY A 35 -10.51 -12.70 0.38
CA GLY A 35 -10.88 -14.02 0.90
C GLY A 35 -11.58 -13.98 2.26
N CYS A 36 -11.10 -13.15 3.20
CA CYS A 36 -11.61 -13.14 4.58
C CYS A 36 -12.11 -11.77 5.08
N GLY A 37 -11.98 -10.71 4.29
CA GLY A 37 -12.34 -9.34 4.69
C GLY A 37 -11.38 -8.70 5.71
N GLY A 38 -10.33 -9.41 6.13
CA GLY A 38 -9.34 -8.92 7.10
C GLY A 38 -8.61 -7.66 6.62
N ARG A 39 -8.19 -6.82 7.57
CA ARG A 39 -7.54 -5.52 7.30
C ARG A 39 -6.13 -5.40 7.88
N VAL A 40 -5.60 -6.50 8.42
CA VAL A 40 -4.25 -6.57 8.99
C VAL A 40 -3.38 -7.42 8.08
N PHE A 41 -2.24 -6.87 7.70
CA PHE A 41 -1.32 -7.46 6.74
C PHE A 41 0.12 -7.37 7.21
N GLY A 42 0.91 -8.38 6.86
CA GLY A 42 2.35 -8.22 6.72
C GLY A 42 2.64 -7.58 5.37
N LEU A 43 3.56 -6.61 5.34
CA LEU A 43 4.03 -6.01 4.10
C LEU A 43 5.38 -6.62 3.72
N ARG A 44 5.49 -7.09 2.48
CA ARG A 44 6.75 -7.59 1.91
C ARG A 44 7.06 -6.89 0.62
N GLY A 45 8.33 -6.66 0.36
CA GLY A 45 8.73 -6.08 -0.90
C GLY A 45 10.23 -6.10 -1.16
N ASP A 46 10.54 -5.80 -2.40
CA ASP A 46 11.83 -5.29 -2.83
C ASP A 46 11.56 -3.88 -3.37
N LEU A 47 11.75 -2.89 -2.50
CA LEU A 47 11.47 -1.49 -2.83
C LEU A 47 12.42 -0.99 -3.93
N ALA A 48 13.66 -1.47 -3.96
CA ALA A 48 14.61 -1.11 -5.02
C ALA A 48 14.13 -1.61 -6.39
N ARG A 49 13.47 -2.77 -6.45
CA ARG A 49 12.83 -3.30 -7.67
C ARG A 49 11.37 -2.88 -7.83
N ARG A 50 10.85 -1.99 -6.96
CA ARG A 50 9.48 -1.47 -7.01
C ARG A 50 8.43 -2.59 -6.99
N ALA A 51 8.66 -3.57 -6.13
CA ALA A 51 7.77 -4.72 -5.94
C ALA A 51 7.29 -4.76 -4.49
N ALA A 52 5.97 -4.75 -4.30
CA ALA A 52 5.35 -4.88 -2.98
C ALA A 52 4.14 -5.82 -3.01
N ARG A 53 4.00 -6.65 -1.98
CA ARG A 53 2.85 -7.51 -1.72
C ARG A 53 2.46 -7.44 -0.26
N ARG A 54 1.22 -7.80 0.01
CA ARG A 54 0.64 -7.87 1.35
C ARG A 54 0.16 -9.29 1.64
N ASP A 55 0.52 -9.80 2.81
CA ASP A 55 0.11 -11.13 3.27
C ASP A 55 -0.93 -10.95 4.39
N CYS A 56 -2.14 -11.46 4.19
CA CYS A 56 -3.23 -11.31 5.14
C CYS A 56 -2.94 -12.10 6.42
N ARG A 57 -2.97 -11.44 7.58
CA ARG A 57 -2.78 -12.13 8.87
C ARG A 57 -3.95 -13.01 9.27
N GLY A 58 -5.15 -12.76 8.72
CA GLY A 58 -6.36 -13.52 9.03
C GLY A 58 -6.46 -14.87 8.32
N CYS A 59 -6.07 -14.95 7.04
CA CYS A 59 -6.19 -16.18 6.24
C CYS A 59 -4.90 -16.64 5.56
N ALA A 60 -3.78 -15.94 5.80
CA ALA A 60 -2.50 -16.17 5.13
C ALA A 60 -2.52 -16.00 3.60
N GLY A 61 -3.59 -15.42 3.03
CA GLY A 61 -3.67 -15.12 1.60
C GLY A 61 -2.69 -14.01 1.20
N THR A 62 -2.01 -14.19 0.07
CA THR A 62 -1.03 -13.25 -0.49
C THR A 62 -1.65 -12.43 -1.63
N HIS A 63 -1.47 -11.11 -1.59
CA HIS A 63 -2.01 -10.18 -2.58
C HIS A 63 -0.90 -9.24 -3.07
N VAL A 64 -0.67 -9.19 -4.38
CA VAL A 64 0.31 -8.27 -4.97
C VAL A 64 -0.26 -6.86 -4.98
N ILE A 65 0.53 -5.86 -4.55
CA ILE A 65 0.19 -4.44 -4.69
C ILE A 65 0.66 -3.96 -6.06
N ALA A 66 1.94 -4.19 -6.36
CA ALA A 66 2.53 -3.93 -7.66
C ALA A 66 3.81 -4.74 -7.84
N ALA A 67 4.14 -5.01 -9.10
CA ALA A 67 5.36 -5.68 -9.52
C ALA A 67 6.03 -4.85 -10.62
N GLY A 68 7.15 -4.20 -10.31
CA GLY A 68 7.83 -3.27 -11.21
C GLY A 68 8.23 -3.84 -12.59
N ALA A 69 8.33 -5.17 -12.74
CA ALA A 69 8.65 -5.85 -14.00
C ALA A 69 7.52 -6.74 -14.53
N GLY A 70 6.29 -6.60 -14.05
CA GLY A 70 5.15 -7.44 -14.43
C GLY A 70 5.17 -8.86 -13.83
N HIS A 71 6.25 -9.25 -13.16
CA HIS A 71 6.36 -10.48 -12.38
C HIS A 71 6.82 -10.16 -10.95
N PHE A 72 6.17 -10.78 -9.97
CA PHE A 72 6.56 -10.64 -8.56
C PHE A 72 7.58 -11.72 -8.20
N PRO A 73 8.80 -11.37 -7.78
CA PRO A 73 9.81 -12.36 -7.39
C PRO A 73 9.47 -12.91 -6.00
N ASP A 74 8.87 -14.10 -5.94
CA ASP A 74 8.39 -14.64 -4.67
C ASP A 74 9.51 -14.99 -3.67
N ASP A 75 10.71 -15.24 -4.16
CA ASP A 75 11.88 -15.77 -3.45
C ASP A 75 12.85 -14.71 -2.90
N GLU A 76 12.71 -13.43 -3.27
CA GLU A 76 13.68 -12.37 -2.91
C GLU A 76 13.09 -11.18 -2.11
N VAL A 77 11.86 -11.27 -1.60
CA VAL A 77 11.23 -10.12 -0.90
C VAL A 77 11.45 -10.11 0.61
N THR A 78 11.76 -8.92 1.12
CA THR A 78 12.01 -8.68 2.55
C THR A 78 10.71 -8.35 3.27
N LEU A 79 10.58 -8.85 4.51
CA LEU A 79 9.52 -8.44 5.41
C LEU A 79 9.81 -7.05 5.96
N LEU A 80 8.88 -6.13 5.77
CA LEU A 80 9.00 -4.76 6.25
C LEU A 80 8.40 -4.67 7.64
N GLY A 81 9.15 -4.07 8.57
CA GLY A 81 8.80 -3.99 9.98
C GLY A 81 8.83 -2.56 10.49
N CYS A 82 8.02 -2.29 11.52
CA CYS A 82 8.00 -1.02 12.23
C CYS A 82 9.16 -0.99 13.25
N ASP A 83 9.68 0.21 13.55
CA ASP A 83 10.71 0.39 14.58
C ASP A 83 10.28 -0.09 15.97
N CYS A 84 8.97 -0.23 16.23
CA CYS A 84 8.46 -0.80 17.48
C CYS A 84 8.58 -2.33 17.55
N GLY A 85 9.06 -2.98 16.49
CA GLY A 85 9.23 -4.43 16.38
C GLY A 85 8.03 -5.20 15.82
N SER A 86 6.91 -4.53 15.54
CA SER A 86 5.75 -5.15 14.88
C SER A 86 5.89 -5.12 13.36
N ASP A 87 5.38 -6.16 12.69
CA ASP A 87 5.26 -6.30 11.24
C ASP A 87 3.77 -6.39 10.81
N ASP A 88 2.86 -5.93 11.67
CA ASP A 88 1.42 -5.94 11.43
C ASP A 88 0.89 -4.55 11.14
N PHE A 89 0.29 -4.42 9.96
CA PHE A 89 -0.11 -3.13 9.42
C PHE A 89 -1.55 -3.14 8.92
N ASN A 90 -2.24 -2.03 9.13
CA ASN A 90 -3.23 -1.59 8.16
C ASN A 90 -2.49 -0.93 6.99
N LEU A 91 -2.92 -1.17 5.76
CA LEU A 91 -2.26 -0.67 4.56
C LEU A 91 -3.23 0.18 3.73
N ALA A 92 -2.67 1.18 3.07
CA ALA A 92 -3.36 1.92 2.03
C ALA A 92 -2.41 2.19 0.86
N VAL A 93 -2.96 2.18 -0.34
CA VAL A 93 -2.22 2.55 -1.54
C VAL A 93 -2.86 3.80 -2.13
N GLY A 94 -2.04 4.85 -2.26
CA GLY A 94 -2.40 6.05 -3.02
C GLY A 94 -2.08 5.83 -4.49
N PHE A 95 -2.96 6.26 -5.37
CA PHE A 95 -2.79 6.20 -6.81
C PHE A 95 -2.90 7.59 -7.42
N ALA A 96 -1.89 7.98 -8.18
CA ALA A 96 -1.98 9.09 -9.11
C ALA A 96 -2.45 8.53 -10.46
N LEU A 97 -3.50 9.12 -11.01
CA LEU A 97 -4.09 8.67 -12.28
C LEU A 97 -3.55 9.49 -13.45
N GLY A 98 -3.54 8.89 -14.64
CA GLY A 98 -3.32 9.62 -15.88
C GLY A 98 -4.40 10.69 -16.11
N GLU A 99 -4.16 11.63 -17.04
CA GLU A 99 -5.09 12.75 -17.31
C GLU A 99 -6.52 12.27 -17.63
N ARG A 100 -6.64 11.17 -18.36
CA ARG A 100 -7.91 10.54 -18.74
C ARG A 100 -8.50 9.62 -17.67
N ARG A 101 -7.79 9.42 -16.55
CA ARG A 101 -8.16 8.54 -15.42
C ARG A 101 -8.39 7.06 -15.78
N ASP A 102 -7.87 6.62 -16.93
CA ASP A 102 -7.94 5.25 -17.44
C ASP A 102 -6.65 4.45 -17.19
N THR A 103 -5.64 5.09 -16.62
CA THR A 103 -4.34 4.50 -16.27
C THR A 103 -3.89 4.97 -14.89
N VAL A 104 -3.11 4.13 -14.21
CA VAL A 104 -2.36 4.50 -13.01
C VAL A 104 -0.96 4.91 -13.47
N ARG A 105 -0.55 6.16 -13.20
CA ARG A 105 0.79 6.64 -13.57
C ARG A 105 1.81 6.48 -12.45
N ALA A 106 1.35 6.53 -11.20
CA ALA A 106 2.18 6.37 -10.02
C ALA A 106 1.37 5.81 -8.85
N LEU A 107 2.05 5.16 -7.91
CA LEU A 107 1.45 4.72 -6.66
C LEU A 107 2.37 5.00 -5.48
N ALA A 108 1.78 5.07 -4.29
CA ALA A 108 2.48 5.20 -3.00
C ALA A 108 1.95 4.16 -2.02
N VAL A 109 2.86 3.44 -1.36
CA VAL A 109 2.51 2.42 -0.35
C VAL A 109 2.65 3.00 1.05
N THR A 110 1.54 3.05 1.78
CA THR A 110 1.50 3.58 3.15
C THR A 110 0.96 2.55 4.12
N SER A 111 1.34 2.69 5.39
CA SER A 111 0.89 1.81 6.45
C SER A 111 0.58 2.54 7.75
N ARG A 112 -0.23 1.89 8.59
CA ARG A 112 -0.42 2.22 10.00
C ARG A 112 -0.06 0.97 10.80
N CYS A 113 0.93 1.08 11.67
CA CYS A 113 1.28 -0.02 12.58
C CYS A 113 0.09 -0.30 13.51
N VAL A 114 -0.33 -1.56 13.58
CA VAL A 114 -1.46 -1.96 14.44
C VAL A 114 -1.08 -1.87 15.92
N GLU A 115 0.19 -2.08 16.26
CA GLU A 115 0.69 -2.07 17.63
C GLU A 115 0.87 -0.64 18.17
N CYS A 116 1.70 0.19 17.51
CA CYS A 116 2.05 1.51 18.01
C CYS A 116 1.31 2.67 17.33
N GLY A 117 0.51 2.41 16.29
CA GLY A 117 -0.25 3.43 15.58
C GLY A 117 0.59 4.39 14.74
N ARG A 118 1.88 4.13 14.53
CA ARG A 118 2.73 4.96 13.67
C ARG A 118 2.30 4.82 12.20
N LEU A 119 2.23 5.96 11.52
CA LEU A 119 2.07 6.03 10.07
C LEU A 119 3.42 5.86 9.38
N GLY A 120 3.46 5.01 8.36
CA GLY A 120 4.63 4.69 7.56
C GLY A 120 4.40 5.01 6.10
N PHE A 121 5.40 5.63 5.48
CA PHE A 121 5.52 5.72 4.03
C PHE A 121 6.67 4.81 3.63
N TRP A 122 6.41 3.82 2.78
CA TRP A 122 7.41 2.83 2.43
C TRP A 122 8.18 3.24 1.20
N ASP A 123 7.46 3.57 0.14
CA ASP A 123 8.03 4.00 -1.13
C ASP A 123 6.91 4.44 -2.10
N ASP A 124 7.32 5.14 -3.14
CA ASP A 124 6.48 5.56 -4.25
C ASP A 124 7.21 5.37 -5.59
N TRP A 125 6.45 5.10 -6.65
CA TRP A 125 7.06 4.98 -7.96
C TRP A 125 6.08 5.19 -9.10
N LEU A 126 6.65 5.53 -10.26
CA LEU A 126 5.96 5.51 -11.54
C LEU A 126 5.65 4.07 -11.95
N VAL A 127 4.46 3.87 -12.50
CA VAL A 127 3.99 2.60 -13.04
C VAL A 127 3.68 2.83 -14.53
N PRO A 128 4.65 2.63 -15.43
CA PRO A 128 4.42 2.87 -16.84
C PRO A 128 3.39 1.87 -17.40
N ASP A 129 2.50 2.36 -18.26
CA ASP A 129 1.53 1.55 -19.02
C ASP A 129 0.60 0.68 -18.16
N ALA A 130 0.36 1.07 -16.90
CA ALA A 130 -0.53 0.34 -16.01
C ALA A 130 -2.00 0.79 -16.18
N GLY A 131 -2.87 -0.15 -16.50
CA GLY A 131 -4.33 0.06 -16.46
C GLY A 131 -4.85 0.21 -15.04
N THR A 132 -6.15 0.51 -14.90
CA THR A 132 -6.81 0.65 -13.59
C THR A 132 -6.98 -0.64 -12.79
N ALA A 133 -6.55 -1.79 -13.31
CA ALA A 133 -6.58 -3.06 -12.58
C ALA A 133 -5.77 -3.02 -11.28
N LEU A 134 -4.74 -2.17 -11.19
CA LEU A 134 -3.98 -1.94 -9.95
C LEU A 134 -4.82 -1.31 -8.83
N LEU A 135 -5.95 -0.68 -9.16
CA LEU A 135 -6.87 -0.15 -8.15
C LEU A 135 -7.64 -1.27 -7.44
N ASP A 136 -7.73 -2.45 -8.05
CA ASP A 136 -8.29 -3.63 -7.43
C ASP A 136 -7.23 -4.26 -6.53
N LEU A 137 -7.18 -3.77 -5.30
CA LEU A 137 -6.25 -4.29 -4.31
C LEU A 137 -6.71 -5.61 -3.71
N ALA A 138 -7.87 -6.18 -4.08
CA ALA A 138 -8.57 -7.22 -3.31
C ALA A 138 -7.76 -8.50 -3.04
#